data_AF-A0A4D6XB86-F1
#
_entry.id   AF-A0A4D6XB86-F1
#
_cell.length_a   1.000
_cell.length_b   1.000
_cell.length_c   1.000
_cell.angle_alpha   90.00
_cell.angle_beta   90.00
_cell.angle_gamma   90.00
#
_symmetry.space_group_name_H-M   'P 1'
#
loop_
_entity.id
_entity.type
_entity.pdbx_description
1 polymer ?
#
loop_
_entity_poly.entity_id
_entity_poly.type
_entity_poly.pdbx_seq_one_letter_code
_entity_poly.pdbx_strand_id
1 'polypeptide(L)'
;MPLPFRRKPGLGHYKASRSEWYHAYRAARVTIGRGLSPDHTLEGVQWKAQLIVAYERDGQGDLLRDDAPTRLSLSRLLDEMLADERGAQG
;
A
#
# COMPACT_ATOMS: atom_id res chain seq x y z
N MET A 1 20.64 -9.68 -25.36
CA MET A 1 20.76 -8.25 -24.99
C MET A 1 19.37 -7.75 -24.61
N PRO A 2 19.04 -7.53 -23.33
CA PRO A 2 17.75 -6.91 -23.00
C PRO A 2 17.80 -5.44 -23.42
N LEU A 3 16.78 -4.98 -24.15
CA LEU A 3 16.69 -3.60 -24.61
C LEU A 3 16.55 -2.65 -23.39
N PRO A 4 17.20 -1.47 -23.42
CA PRO A 4 17.09 -0.51 -22.33
C PRO A 4 15.64 -0.05 -22.20
N PHE A 5 15.05 -0.26 -21.02
CA PHE A 5 13.70 0.17 -20.68
C PHE A 5 13.64 1.70 -20.80
N ARG A 6 13.10 2.20 -21.92
CA ARG A 6 13.04 3.63 -22.24
C ARG A 6 11.99 4.26 -21.32
N ARG A 7 12.42 4.75 -20.16
CA ARG A 7 11.55 5.51 -19.25
C ARG A 7 10.97 6.70 -20.02
N LYS A 8 9.65 6.68 -20.26
CA LYS A 8 8.93 7.84 -20.83
C LYS A 8 9.17 9.04 -19.89
N PRO A 9 9.67 10.18 -20.39
CA PRO A 9 9.85 11.41 -19.61
C PRO A 9 8.46 11.98 -19.34
N GLY A 10 7.84 11.47 -18.29
CA GLY A 10 6.42 11.64 -18.04
C GLY A 10 6.01 10.95 -16.77
N LEU A 11 6.80 11.09 -15.70
CA LEU A 11 6.23 11.02 -14.35
C LEU A 11 5.46 12.33 -14.07
N GLY A 12 4.73 12.82 -15.07
CA GLY A 12 3.89 14.00 -14.98
C GLY A 12 2.87 13.77 -13.88
N HIS A 13 2.47 14.85 -13.21
CA HIS A 13 1.41 14.81 -12.22
C HIS A 13 0.21 14.03 -12.76
N TYR A 14 0.11 12.75 -12.39
CA TYR A 14 -1.09 11.98 -12.67
C TYR A 14 -2.19 12.71 -11.91
N LYS A 15 -3.16 13.26 -12.65
CA LYS A 15 -4.38 13.86 -12.08
C LYS A 15 -5.20 12.74 -11.46
N ALA A 16 -4.72 12.22 -10.34
CA ALA A 16 -5.45 11.29 -9.50
C ALA A 16 -5.94 12.07 -8.30
N SER A 17 -7.22 11.95 -8.02
CA SER A 17 -7.79 12.33 -6.73
C SER A 17 -7.09 11.55 -5.60
N ARG A 18 -7.21 12.07 -4.38
CA ARG A 18 -6.65 11.41 -3.19
C ARG A 18 -7.19 9.98 -3.02
N SER A 19 -8.45 9.73 -3.37
CA SER A 19 -9.07 8.40 -3.30
C SER A 19 -8.47 7.45 -4.33
N GLU A 20 -8.30 7.87 -5.58
CA GLU A 20 -7.66 7.06 -6.63
C GLU A 20 -6.23 6.69 -6.27
N TRP A 21 -5.46 7.63 -5.72
CA TRP A 21 -4.14 7.35 -5.16
C TRP A 21 -4.20 6.28 -4.07
N TYR A 22 -5.12 6.44 -3.11
CA TYR A 22 -5.25 5.51 -1.99
C TYR A 22 -5.61 4.08 -2.44
N HIS A 23 -6.53 3.97 -3.40
CA HIS A 23 -6.91 2.67 -3.97
C HIS A 23 -5.75 2.03 -4.73
N ALA A 24 -5.06 2.79 -5.59
CA ALA A 24 -3.90 2.32 -6.33
C ALA A 24 -2.75 1.88 -5.40
N TYR A 25 -2.48 2.67 -4.36
CA TYR A 25 -1.45 2.37 -3.36
C TYR A 25 -1.79 1.12 -2.55
N ARG A 26 -3.04 0.96 -2.10
CA ARG A 26 -3.48 -0.25 -1.38
C ARG A 26 -3.35 -1.49 -2.26
N ALA A 27 -3.77 -1.42 -3.53
CA ALA A 27 -3.65 -2.52 -4.47
C ALA A 27 -2.18 -2.90 -4.71
N ALA A 28 -1.31 -1.91 -4.94
CA ALA A 28 0.13 -2.11 -5.09
C ALA A 28 0.74 -2.82 -3.87
N ARG A 29 0.36 -2.42 -2.65
CA ARG A 29 0.81 -3.08 -1.40
C ARG A 29 0.41 -4.53 -1.30
N VAL A 30 -0.80 -4.90 -1.71
CA VAL A 30 -1.23 -6.31 -1.71
C VAL A 30 -0.43 -7.12 -2.73
N THR A 31 -0.29 -6.61 -3.96
CA THR A 31 0.44 -7.29 -5.03
C THR A 31 1.90 -7.52 -4.66
N ILE A 32 2.61 -6.47 -4.28
CA ILE A 32 4.04 -6.55 -3.93
C ILE A 32 4.25 -7.27 -2.60
N GLY A 33 3.33 -7.12 -1.65
CA GLY A 33 3.33 -7.87 -0.39
C GLY A 33 3.24 -9.38 -0.58
N ARG A 34 2.65 -9.85 -1.70
CA ARG A 34 2.63 -11.26 -2.14
C ARG A 34 3.91 -11.70 -2.87
N GLY A 35 4.92 -10.82 -2.98
CA GLY A 35 6.19 -11.11 -3.66
C GLY A 35 6.14 -10.93 -5.18
N LEU A 36 5.08 -10.34 -5.72
CA LEU A 36 4.97 -10.07 -7.15
C LEU A 36 5.76 -8.80 -7.51
N SER A 37 6.46 -8.83 -8.64
CA SER A 37 7.14 -7.67 -9.20
C SER A 37 6.15 -6.65 -9.78
N PRO A 38 6.52 -5.36 -9.87
CA PRO A 38 5.70 -4.35 -10.54
C PRO A 38 5.34 -4.75 -11.97
N ASP A 39 4.06 -4.59 -12.30
CA ASP A 39 3.50 -4.85 -13.62
C ASP A 39 3.66 -3.63 -14.53
N HIS A 40 4.61 -3.75 -15.47
CA HIS A 40 4.96 -2.71 -16.44
C HIS A 40 3.86 -2.42 -17.48
N THR A 41 2.79 -3.23 -17.53
CA THR A 41 1.63 -2.99 -18.39
C THR A 41 0.66 -1.96 -17.78
N LEU A 42 0.77 -1.71 -16.48
CA LEU A 42 0.00 -0.65 -15.83
C LEU A 42 0.52 0.71 -16.27
N GLU A 43 -0.39 1.68 -16.31
CA GLU A 43 -0.06 3.07 -16.58
C GLU A 43 -0.53 3.98 -15.44
N GLY A 44 -0.12 5.24 -15.48
CA GLY A 44 -0.67 6.25 -14.61
C GLY A 44 -0.35 6.05 -13.12
N VAL A 45 -1.36 6.29 -12.30
CA VAL A 45 -1.27 6.23 -10.84
C VAL A 45 -1.01 4.81 -10.32
N GLN A 46 -1.49 3.78 -11.04
CA GLN A 46 -1.32 2.37 -10.66
C GLN A 46 0.13 1.93 -10.81
N TRP A 47 0.74 2.26 -11.95
CA TRP A 47 2.15 1.98 -12.20
C TRP A 47 3.05 2.70 -11.19
N LYS A 48 2.79 3.99 -10.96
CA LYS A 48 3.55 4.78 -9.98
C LYS A 48 3.44 4.20 -8.58
N ALA A 49 2.24 3.80 -8.15
CA ALA A 49 2.02 3.19 -6.85
C ALA A 49 2.81 1.88 -6.68
N GLN A 50 2.85 1.02 -7.70
CA GLN A 50 3.64 -0.21 -7.66
C GLN A 50 5.14 0.06 -7.61
N LEU A 51 5.63 1.00 -8.42
CA LEU A 51 7.05 1.37 -8.38
C LEU A 51 7.48 1.90 -7.01
N ILE A 52 6.67 2.75 -6.39
CA ILE A 52 6.95 3.28 -5.06
C ILE A 52 6.98 2.16 -4.02
N VAL A 53 5.95 1.33 -3.99
CA VAL A 53 5.86 0.23 -3.01
C VAL A 53 6.98 -0.80 -3.19
N ALA A 54 7.43 -1.04 -4.42
CA ALA A 54 8.47 -2.01 -4.72
C ALA A 54 9.88 -1.49 -4.46
N TYR A 55 10.16 -0.21 -4.77
CA TYR A 55 11.53 0.31 -4.82
C TYR A 55 11.84 1.41 -3.79
N GLU A 56 10.86 2.13 -3.23
CA GLU A 56 11.13 3.04 -2.11
C GLU A 56 11.22 2.28 -0.76
N ARG A 57 10.78 1.03 -0.74
CA ARG A 57 10.74 0.17 0.46
C ARG A 57 12.08 -0.49 0.79
N ASP A 58 13.07 -0.40 -0.10
CA ASP A 58 14.43 -0.92 0.10
C ASP A 58 15.24 -0.12 1.15
N GLY A 59 14.72 1.00 1.67
CA GLY A 59 15.42 1.82 2.67
C GLY A 59 14.77 1.92 4.06
N GLN A 60 13.47 1.64 4.21
CA GLN A 60 12.75 1.90 5.48
C GLN A 60 11.89 0.73 6.01
N GLY A 61 11.79 -0.38 5.29
CA GLY A 61 10.88 -1.47 5.68
C GLY A 61 9.40 -1.04 5.61
N ASP A 62 8.49 -2.01 5.68
CA ASP A 62 7.06 -1.66 5.79
C ASP A 62 6.75 -1.22 7.22
N LEU A 63 6.62 0.07 7.44
CA LEU A 63 6.08 0.61 8.70
C LEU A 63 4.62 0.16 8.94
N LEU A 64 3.99 -0.49 7.96
CA LEU A 64 2.63 -1.02 8.03
C LEU A 64 2.59 -2.55 7.83
N ARG A 65 3.73 -3.26 7.96
CA ARG A 65 3.73 -4.71 8.25
C ARG A 65 3.70 -4.90 9.76
N ASP A 66 2.54 -4.65 10.33
CA ASP A 66 2.20 -5.42 11.53
C ASP A 66 2.05 -6.87 11.08
N ASP A 67 2.76 -7.77 11.73
CA ASP A 67 2.55 -9.20 11.49
C ASP A 67 1.10 -9.59 11.81
N ALA A 68 0.63 -10.69 11.23
CA ALA A 68 -0.74 -11.16 11.44
C ALA A 68 -1.13 -11.25 12.94
N PRO A 69 -0.27 -11.72 13.86
CA PRO A 69 -0.61 -11.71 15.29
C PRO A 69 -0.72 -10.29 15.87
N THR A 70 0.14 -9.34 15.48
CA THR A 70 0.03 -7.94 15.95
C THR A 70 -1.26 -7.29 15.48
N ARG A 71 -1.66 -7.51 14.22
CA ARG A 71 -2.95 -7.00 13.71
C ARG A 71 -4.15 -7.61 14.45
N LEU A 72 -4.10 -8.89 14.77
CA LEU A 72 -5.17 -9.55 15.51
C LEU A 72 -5.28 -9.02 16.94
N SER A 73 -4.14 -8.84 17.61
CA SER A 73 -4.07 -8.28 18.96
C SER A 73 -4.58 -6.84 18.99
N LEU A 74 -4.20 -6.00 18.02
CA LEU A 74 -4.69 -4.63 17.91
C LEU A 74 -6.21 -4.58 17.65
N SER A 75 -6.73 -5.48 16.80
CA SER A 75 -8.17 -5.57 16.56
C SER A 75 -8.94 -5.92 17.83
N ARG A 76 -8.44 -6.88 18.62
CA ARG A 76 -9.07 -7.27 19.89
C ARG A 76 -9.06 -6.14 20.92
N LEU A 77 -7.94 -5.42 21.03
CA LEU A 77 -7.82 -4.28 21.93
C LEU A 77 -8.84 -3.18 21.57
N LEU A 78 -9.00 -2.90 20.27
CA LEU A 78 -10.00 -1.94 19.80
C LEU A 78 -11.43 -2.40 20.11
N ASP A 79 -11.73 -3.68 19.92
CA ASP A 79 -13.04 -4.25 20.24
C ASP A 79 -13.34 -4.18 21.75
N GLU A 80 -12.35 -4.43 22.61
CA GLU A 80 -12.47 -4.28 24.07
C GLU A 80 -12.74 -2.82 24.48
N MET A 81 -11.97 -1.86 23.96
CA MET A 81 -12.18 -0.44 24.25
C MET A 81 -13.59 0.03 23.85
N LEU A 82 -14.07 -0.39 22.69
CA LEU A 82 -15.41 -0.04 22.20
C LEU A 82 -16.54 -0.74 22.98
N ALA A 83 -16.28 -1.92 23.54
CA ALA A 83 -17.24 -2.62 24.40
C ALA A 83 -17.35 -1.93 25.77
N ASP A 84 -16.24 -1.46 26.33
CA ASP A 84 -16.19 -0.78 27.62
C ASP A 84 -16.90 0.58 27.57
N GLU A 85 -16.73 1.34 26.49
CA GLU A 85 -17.46 2.60 26.25
C GLU A 85 -18.98 2.42 26.14
N ARG A 86 -19.45 1.25 25.67
CA ARG A 86 -20.89 0.91 25.60
C ARG A 86 -21.45 0.42 26.93
N GLY A 87 -20.62 -0.19 27.78
CA GLY A 87 -20.99 -0.60 29.14
C GLY A 87 -21.03 0.56 30.13
N ALA A 88 -20.19 1.58 29.94
CA ALA A 88 -20.11 2.75 30.82
C ALA A 88 -21.23 3.80 30.62
N GLN A 89 -22.06 3.66 29.58
CA GLN A 89 -23.23 4.52 29.32
C GLN A 89 -24.57 3.86 29.70
N GLY A 90 -24.54 2.68 30.34
CA GLY A 90 -25.72 1.93 30.80
C GLY A 90 -26.06 2.18 32.26
#